data_AF-K6X1Z1-F1
#
_entry.id   AF-K6X1Z1-F1
#
_cell.length_a   1.000
_cell.length_b   1.000
_cell.length_c   1.000
_cell.angle_alpha   90.00
_cell.angle_beta   90.00
_cell.angle_gamma   90.00
#
_symmetry.space_group_name_H-M   'P 1'
#
loop_
_entity.id
_entity.type
_entity.pdbx_description
1 polymer ?
#
loop_
_entity_poly.entity_id
_entity_poly.type
_entity_poly.pdbx_seq_one_letter_code
_entity_poly.pdbx_strand_id
1 'polypeptide(L)'
;MHGTRQMAVNIGNLDKSRPWAQLSCLFGECLLPPSTFNMFVKQSKIRKEMGLQALAIVILDTDIMNTIKQQLTSAYQEVGIEHAFFTSIDEAIQWLEQQHIELDSQFITQFYNDHPL
;
A
#
# COMPACT_ATOMS: atom_id res chain seq x y z
N MET A 1 0.78 -12.45 13.34
CA MET A 1 0.28 -11.17 13.88
C MET A 1 1.36 -10.13 14.21
N HIS A 2 2.67 -10.39 14.00
CA HIS A 2 3.71 -9.39 14.30
C HIS A 2 3.81 -8.26 13.26
N GLY A 3 3.54 -8.54 11.98
CA GLY A 3 3.71 -7.57 10.88
C GLY A 3 2.80 -6.33 10.97
N THR A 4 1.52 -6.49 11.36
CA THR A 4 0.57 -5.37 11.47
C THR A 4 0.95 -4.40 12.60
N ARG A 5 1.50 -4.91 13.71
CA ARG A 5 1.96 -4.09 14.84
C ARG A 5 3.22 -3.32 14.49
N GLN A 6 4.19 -3.98 13.84
CA GLN A 6 5.43 -3.32 13.42
C GLN A 6 5.16 -2.23 12.39
N MET A 7 4.28 -2.49 11.42
CA MET A 7 3.87 -1.49 10.43
C MET A 7 3.23 -0.27 11.10
N ALA A 8 2.34 -0.46 12.07
CA ALA A 8 1.72 0.65 12.80
C ALA A 8 2.75 1.49 13.57
N VAL A 9 3.76 0.86 14.17
CA VAL A 9 4.87 1.56 14.84
C VAL A 9 5.71 2.35 13.82
N ASN A 10 6.05 1.74 12.68
CA ASN A 10 6.83 2.41 11.64
C ASN A 10 6.09 3.65 11.09
N ILE A 11 4.79 3.52 10.81
CA ILE A 11 3.94 4.64 10.38
C ILE A 11 3.87 5.73 11.47
N GLY A 12 3.76 5.33 12.75
CA GLY A 12 3.75 6.25 13.88
C GLY A 12 5.02 7.09 14.03
N ASN A 13 6.16 6.56 13.57
CA ASN A 13 7.47 7.20 13.62
C ASN A 13 7.80 8.05 12.37
N LEU A 14 6.93 8.08 11.36
CA LEU A 14 7.12 8.94 10.19
C LEU A 14 7.08 10.42 10.59
N ASP A 15 7.86 11.23 9.88
CA ASP A 15 7.78 12.67 9.98
C ASP A 15 6.43 13.16 9.42
N LYS A 16 5.53 13.53 10.33
CA LYS A 16 4.17 13.96 10.01
C LYS A 16 4.11 15.28 9.24
N SER A 17 5.22 16.00 9.11
CA SER A 17 5.31 17.22 8.31
C SER A 17 5.56 16.94 6.83
N ARG A 18 5.88 15.69 6.46
CA ARG A 18 6.22 15.29 5.10
C ARG A 18 5.19 14.31 4.54
N PRO A 19 4.81 14.45 3.26
CA PRO A 19 3.98 13.44 2.62
C PRO A 19 4.74 12.13 2.49
N TRP A 20 4.01 11.03 2.50
CA TRP A 20 4.59 9.70 2.28
C TRP A 20 3.69 8.85 1.40
N ALA A 21 4.27 7.80 0.85
CA ALA A 21 3.59 6.82 0.01
C ALA A 21 3.76 5.41 0.57
N GLN A 22 2.88 4.50 0.17
CA GLN A 22 2.97 3.08 0.53
C GLN A 22 3.04 2.22 -0.72
N LEU A 23 4.04 1.34 -0.78
CA LEU A 23 4.07 0.21 -1.72
C LEU A 23 3.64 -1.04 -0.96
N SER A 24 2.61 -1.73 -1.44
CA SER A 24 2.07 -2.95 -0.81
C SER A 24 2.06 -4.09 -1.81
N CYS A 25 2.55 -5.26 -1.40
CA CYS A 25 2.53 -6.46 -2.22
C CYS A 25 1.51 -7.44 -1.65
N LEU A 26 0.59 -7.90 -2.49
CA LEU A 26 -0.43 -8.89 -2.16
C LEU A 26 -0.18 -10.14 -2.97
N PHE A 27 -0.19 -11.28 -2.29
CA PHE A 27 0.02 -12.60 -2.88
C PHE A 27 -1.21 -13.47 -2.63
N GLY A 28 -1.61 -14.26 -3.63
CA GLY A 28 -2.72 -15.20 -3.49
C GLY A 28 -4.08 -14.54 -3.35
N GLU A 29 -5.00 -15.27 -2.71
CA GLU A 29 -6.38 -14.83 -2.51
C GLU A 29 -6.51 -13.92 -1.28
N CYS A 30 -6.06 -12.67 -1.41
CA CYS A 30 -6.04 -11.71 -0.31
C CYS A 30 -7.36 -10.91 -0.20
N LEU A 31 -8.48 -11.59 0.05
CA LEU A 31 -9.78 -10.94 0.31
C LEU A 31 -9.97 -10.59 1.78
N LEU A 32 -10.56 -9.42 2.04
CA LEU A 32 -10.92 -8.97 3.36
C LEU A 32 -12.37 -9.35 3.69
N PRO A 33 -12.62 -10.09 4.78
CA PRO A 33 -13.98 -10.26 5.30
C PRO A 33 -14.61 -8.89 5.66
N PRO A 34 -15.94 -8.75 5.66
CA PRO A 34 -16.60 -7.46 5.92
C PRO A 34 -16.16 -6.75 7.22
N SER A 35 -15.95 -7.50 8.30
CA SER A 35 -15.45 -6.96 9.57
C SER A 35 -14.03 -6.39 9.46
N THR A 36 -13.19 -7.00 8.63
CA THR A 36 -11.81 -6.56 8.39
C THR A 36 -11.78 -5.40 7.41
N PHE A 37 -12.69 -5.38 6.43
CA PHE A 37 -12.85 -4.29 5.48
C PHE A 37 -13.12 -2.94 6.17
N ASN A 38 -14.08 -2.90 7.11
CA ASN A 38 -14.38 -1.67 7.85
C ASN A 38 -13.17 -1.18 8.67
N MET A 39 -12.42 -2.12 9.27
CA MET A 39 -11.20 -1.78 9.98
C MET A 39 -10.13 -1.24 9.02
N PHE A 40 -10.00 -1.84 7.84
CA PHE A 40 -9.08 -1.41 6.81
C PHE A 40 -9.37 0.03 6.33
N VAL A 41 -10.63 0.35 6.00
CA VAL A 41 -11.05 1.71 5.63
C VAL A 41 -10.71 2.71 6.74
N LYS A 42 -11.02 2.38 8.01
CA LYS A 42 -10.69 3.23 9.16
C LYS A 42 -9.18 3.48 9.27
N GLN A 43 -8.35 2.46 9.08
CA GLN A 43 -6.89 2.60 9.12
C GLN A 43 -6.35 3.41 7.94
N SER A 44 -6.90 3.23 6.74
CA SER A 44 -6.55 4.02 5.56
C SER A 44 -6.87 5.50 5.77
N LYS A 45 -8.01 5.81 6.42
CA LYS A 45 -8.36 7.18 6.80
C LYS A 45 -7.36 7.80 7.77
N ILE A 46 -6.99 7.07 8.83
CA ILE A 46 -5.97 7.52 9.79
C ILE A 46 -4.64 7.81 9.07
N ARG A 47 -4.21 6.92 8.17
CA ARG A 47 -2.97 7.11 7.41
C ARG A 47 -3.02 8.35 6.51
N LYS A 48 -4.15 8.60 5.85
CA LYS A 48 -4.36 9.83 5.06
C LYS A 48 -4.26 11.08 5.93
N GLU A 49 -4.88 11.07 7.11
CA GLU A 49 -4.75 12.17 8.09
C GLU A 49 -3.31 12.34 8.60
N MET A 50 -2.49 11.29 8.52
CA MET A 50 -1.06 11.29 8.82
C MET A 50 -0.15 11.58 7.61
N GLY A 51 -0.70 12.05 6.48
CA GLY A 51 0.11 12.50 5.33
C GLY A 51 0.32 11.46 4.23
N LEU A 52 -0.39 10.33 4.25
CA LEU A 52 -0.38 9.38 3.13
C LEU A 52 -1.02 10.01 1.90
N GLN A 53 -0.28 10.08 0.79
CA GLN A 53 -0.75 10.67 -0.46
C GLN A 53 -0.99 9.65 -1.57
N ALA A 54 -0.15 8.61 -1.67
CA ALA A 54 -0.22 7.64 -2.76
C ALA A 54 -0.06 6.19 -2.28
N LEU A 55 -0.79 5.28 -2.91
CA LEU A 55 -0.75 3.83 -2.67
C LEU A 55 -0.47 3.07 -3.96
N ALA A 56 0.66 2.38 -4.02
CA ALA A 56 0.96 1.43 -5.08
C ALA A 56 0.73 -0.01 -4.58
N ILE A 57 -0.12 -0.76 -5.27
CA ILE A 57 -0.48 -2.13 -4.88
C ILE A 57 -0.01 -3.10 -5.96
N VAL A 58 1.00 -3.90 -5.65
CA VAL A 58 1.46 -5.00 -6.51
C VAL A 58 0.65 -6.24 -6.17
N ILE A 59 -0.06 -6.81 -7.14
CA ILE A 59 -0.84 -8.05 -6.95
C ILE A 59 -0.18 -9.15 -7.77
N LEU A 60 0.28 -10.20 -7.08
CA LEU A 60 0.97 -11.35 -7.66
C LEU A 60 0.19 -12.64 -7.38
N ASP A 61 0.30 -13.59 -8.32
CA ASP A 61 -0.17 -14.97 -8.19
C ASP A 61 -1.61 -15.11 -7.65
N THR A 62 -2.60 -14.70 -8.45
CA THR A 62 -4.01 -14.78 -8.02
C THR A 62 -4.97 -14.90 -9.21
N ASP A 63 -5.94 -15.81 -9.09
CA ASP A 63 -7.03 -15.98 -10.05
C ASP A 63 -8.18 -14.99 -9.82
N ILE A 64 -8.16 -14.27 -8.68
CA ILE A 64 -9.23 -13.37 -8.25
C ILE A 64 -8.80 -11.89 -8.25
N MET A 65 -7.83 -11.52 -9.09
CA MET A 65 -7.26 -10.17 -9.16
C MET A 65 -8.34 -9.08 -9.26
N ASN A 66 -9.35 -9.28 -10.10
CA ASN A 66 -10.42 -8.30 -10.29
C ASN A 66 -11.23 -8.05 -9.03
N THR A 67 -11.51 -9.11 -8.25
CA THR A 67 -12.25 -9.00 -6.98
C THR A 67 -11.42 -8.27 -5.93
N ILE A 68 -10.11 -8.56 -5.84
CA ILE A 68 -9.19 -7.84 -4.95
C ILE A 68 -9.12 -6.36 -5.32
N LYS A 69 -8.95 -6.04 -6.62
CA LYS A 69 -8.93 -4.66 -7.11
C LYS A 69 -10.24 -3.95 -6.77
N GLN A 70 -11.39 -4.55 -7.07
CA GLN A 70 -12.69 -3.96 -6.76
C GLN A 70 -12.86 -3.65 -5.27
N GLN A 71 -12.52 -4.61 -4.40
CA GLN A 71 -12.63 -4.41 -2.96
C GLN A 71 -11.72 -3.26 -2.48
N LEU A 72 -10.45 -3.24 -2.91
CA LEU A 72 -9.50 -2.21 -2.49
C LEU A 72 -9.84 -0.83 -3.08
N THR A 73 -10.25 -0.77 -4.34
CA THR A 73 -10.72 0.47 -4.97
C THR A 73 -11.87 1.08 -4.19
N SER A 74 -12.88 0.28 -3.78
CA SER A 74 -13.97 0.79 -2.95
C SER A 74 -13.47 1.41 -1.65
N ALA A 75 -12.54 0.76 -0.95
CA ALA A 75 -11.97 1.29 0.29
C ALA A 75 -11.19 2.60 0.06
N TYR A 76 -10.34 2.65 -0.97
CA TYR A 76 -9.48 3.82 -1.22
C TYR A 76 -10.25 5.00 -1.81
N GLN A 77 -11.28 4.75 -2.61
CA GLN A 77 -12.18 5.79 -3.10
C GLN A 77 -13.00 6.41 -1.98
N GLU A 78 -13.48 5.63 -1.01
CA GLU A 78 -14.19 6.14 0.16
C GLU A 78 -13.33 7.11 0.97
N VAL A 79 -12.03 6.83 1.08
CA VAL A 79 -11.07 7.69 1.79
C VAL A 79 -10.51 8.80 0.90
N GLY A 80 -10.59 8.66 -0.43
CA GLY A 80 -10.06 9.58 -1.43
C GLY A 80 -8.54 9.60 -1.50
N ILE A 81 -7.90 8.43 -1.49
CA ILE A 81 -6.43 8.28 -1.63
C ILE A 81 -6.11 7.91 -3.08
N GLU A 82 -5.10 8.56 -3.65
CA GLU A 82 -4.59 8.19 -4.97
C GLU A 82 -3.95 6.81 -4.93
N HIS A 83 -4.38 5.92 -5.82
CA HIS A 83 -3.92 4.54 -5.81
C HIS A 83 -3.84 3.97 -7.21
N ALA A 84 -2.91 3.04 -7.39
CA ALA A 84 -2.74 2.29 -8.63
C ALA A 84 -2.35 0.83 -8.34
N PHE A 85 -2.68 -0.05 -9.29
CA PHE A 85 -2.40 -1.47 -9.19
C PHE A 85 -1.40 -1.90 -10.25
N PHE A 86 -0.45 -2.75 -9.86
CA PHE A 86 0.66 -3.20 -10.69
C PHE A 86 0.83 -4.71 -10.60
N THR A 87 1.57 -5.26 -11.56
CA THR A 87 1.99 -6.67 -11.58
C THR A 87 3.49 -6.83 -11.35
N SER A 88 4.23 -5.73 -11.22
CA SER A 88 5.63 -5.73 -10.84
C SER A 88 5.94 -4.64 -9.82
N ILE A 89 6.98 -4.88 -9.01
CA ILE A 89 7.49 -3.89 -8.06
C ILE A 89 8.12 -2.71 -8.81
N ASP A 90 8.82 -2.95 -9.92
CA ASP A 90 9.47 -1.90 -10.71
C ASP A 90 8.46 -0.88 -11.25
N GLU A 91 7.32 -1.34 -11.81
CA GLU A 91 6.25 -0.45 -12.27
C GLU A 91 5.64 0.36 -11.11
N ALA A 92 5.47 -0.26 -9.94
CA ALA A 92 4.95 0.41 -8.76
C ALA A 92 5.90 1.50 -8.25
N ILE A 93 7.21 1.24 -8.23
CA ILE A 93 8.22 2.25 -7.85
C ILE A 93 8.22 3.40 -8.84
N GLN A 94 8.25 3.12 -10.15
CA GLN A 94 8.22 4.15 -11.19
C GLN A 94 6.98 5.04 -11.10
N TRP A 95 5.82 4.46 -10.79
CA TRP A 95 4.60 5.23 -10.58
C TRP A 95 4.70 6.11 -9.32
N LEU A 96 5.24 5.60 -8.22
CA LEU A 96 5.42 6.36 -6.99
C LEU A 96 6.39 7.55 -7.16
N GLU A 97 7.45 7.39 -7.94
CA GLU A 97 8.38 8.49 -8.27
C GLU A 97 7.70 9.67 -8.96
N GLN A 98 6.58 9.42 -9.67
CA GLN A 98 5.79 10.45 -10.32
C GLN A 98 4.88 11.20 -9.36
N GLN A 99 4.70 10.73 -8.12
CA GLN A 99 3.75 11.29 -7.14
C GLN A 99 4.29 12.49 -6.36
N HIS A 100 5.44 13.06 -6.76
CA HIS A 100 6.10 14.18 -6.07
C HIS A 100 6.41 13.92 -4.58
N ILE A 101 6.61 12.65 -4.21
CA ILE A 101 6.99 12.21 -2.87
C ILE A 101 8.47 11.82 -2.88
N GLU A 102 9.21 12.18 -1.84
CA GLU A 102 10.61 11.78 -1.70
C GLU A 102 10.68 10.27 -1.41
N LEU A 103 11.34 9.54 -2.31
CA LEU A 103 11.46 8.08 -2.25
C LEU A 103 12.93 7.71 -2.41
N ASP A 104 13.38 6.78 -1.58
CA ASP A 104 14.67 6.12 -1.78
C ASP A 104 14.45 4.85 -2.61
N SER A 105 14.31 5.02 -3.92
CA SER A 105 14.04 3.92 -4.85
C SER A 105 15.13 2.86 -4.83
N GLN A 106 16.39 3.25 -4.58
CA GLN A 106 17.50 2.30 -4.46
C GLN A 106 17.34 1.40 -3.24
N PHE A 107 16.98 1.98 -2.08
CA PHE A 107 16.68 1.20 -0.88
C PHE A 107 15.48 0.28 -1.10
N ILE A 108 14.40 0.76 -1.73
CA ILE A 108 13.19 -0.03 -1.98
C ILE A 108 13.51 -1.23 -2.89
N THR A 109 14.17 -0.99 -4.03
CA THR A 109 14.58 -2.06 -4.95
C THR A 109 15.50 -3.07 -4.26
N GLN A 110 16.50 -2.59 -3.50
CA GLN A 110 17.41 -3.47 -2.78
C GLN A 110 16.68 -4.32 -1.73
N PHE A 111 15.75 -3.72 -0.97
CA PHE A 111 14.97 -4.43 0.03
C PHE A 111 14.20 -5.63 -0.56
N TYR A 112 13.57 -5.43 -1.72
CA TYR A 112 12.83 -6.49 -2.42
C TYR A 112 13.73 -7.50 -3.14
N ASN A 113 14.91 -7.10 -3.58
CA ASN A 113 15.91 -8.03 -4.11
C ASN A 113 16.44 -8.96 -3.01
N ASP A 114 16.65 -8.44 -1.79
CA ASP A 114 17.13 -9.21 -0.64
C ASP A 114 16.03 -10.09 -0.02
N HIS A 115 14.76 -9.74 -0.26
CA HIS A 115 13.58 -10.45 0.23
C HIS A 115 12.59 -10.72 -0.91
N PRO A 116 12.90 -11.68 -1.80
CA PRO A 116 12.01 -12.03 -2.90
C PRO A 116 10.66 -12.54 -2.35
N LEU A 117 9.58 -12.11 -3.01
CA LEU A 117 8.19 -12.44 -2.68
C LEU A 117 7.81 -13.85 -3.16
#